data_AF-A0A087ATA7-F1
#
_entry.id   AF-A0A087ATA7-F1
#
_cell.length_a   1.000
_cell.length_b   1.000
_cell.length_c   1.000
_cell.angle_alpha   90.00
_cell.angle_beta   90.00
_cell.angle_gamma   90.00
#
_symmetry.space_group_name_H-M   'P 1'
#
loop_
_entity.id
_entity.type
_entity.pdbx_description
1 polymer ?
#
loop_
_entity_poly.entity_id
_entity_poly.type
_entity_poly.pdbx_seq_one_letter_code
_entity_poly.pdbx_strand_id
1 'polypeptide(L)'
;MYTILVPKNVQEDAPIGPDDTCDMFPLSQEEFDCLQSHLFEKYNRQFEILIAPYEEERINSREVHMALQIAKQELTKANVAMSEAYVHGLSTVVKALQTAESRHTFAELAF
;
A
#
# COMPACT_ATOMS: atom_id res chain seq x y z
N MET A 1 -11.71 3.94 8.11
CA MET A 1 -10.72 2.98 8.64
C MET A 1 -9.95 2.54 7.43
N TYR A 2 -8.63 2.76 7.37
CA TYR A 2 -7.90 2.52 6.13
C TYR A 2 -7.72 1.04 5.87
N THR A 3 -7.89 0.62 4.62
CA THR A 3 -7.65 -0.76 4.20
C THR A 3 -6.99 -0.76 2.84
N ILE A 4 -5.91 -1.52 2.68
CA ILE A 4 -5.37 -1.79 1.35
C ILE A 4 -6.12 -2.99 0.78
N LEU A 5 -6.72 -2.81 -0.39
CA LEU A 5 -7.43 -3.81 -1.15
C LEU A 5 -6.52 -4.37 -2.24
N VAL A 6 -6.46 -5.69 -2.33
CA VAL A 6 -5.76 -6.39 -3.40
C VAL A 6 -6.73 -7.32 -4.10
N PRO A 7 -7.05 -7.08 -5.39
CA PRO A 7 -7.96 -7.94 -6.13
C PRO A 7 -7.48 -9.40 -6.17
N LYS A 8 -8.43 -10.33 -6.08
CA LYS A 8 -8.18 -11.75 -6.36
C LYS A 8 -8.09 -12.04 -7.86
N ASN A 9 -8.74 -11.21 -8.67
CA ASN A 9 -8.73 -11.24 -10.13
C ASN A 9 -8.36 -9.86 -10.69
N VAL A 10 -7.69 -9.81 -11.84
CA VAL A 10 -7.25 -8.56 -12.45
C VAL A 10 -8.45 -7.81 -13.06
N GLN A 11 -8.78 -6.63 -12.53
CA GLN A 11 -9.74 -5.67 -13.10
C GLN A 11 -9.18 -4.25 -12.98
N GLU A 12 -8.14 -3.93 -13.77
CA GLU A 12 -7.38 -2.66 -13.64
C GLU A 12 -8.22 -1.39 -13.83
N ASP A 13 -9.38 -1.46 -14.50
CA ASP A 13 -10.20 -0.27 -14.81
C ASP A 13 -11.48 -0.17 -13.96
N ALA A 14 -11.74 -1.13 -13.06
CA ALA A 14 -12.93 -1.10 -12.22
C ALA A 14 -12.61 -0.49 -10.85
N PRO A 15 -13.52 0.31 -10.26
CA PRO A 15 -13.45 0.60 -8.83
C PRO A 15 -13.62 -0.70 -8.05
N ILE A 16 -12.74 -0.96 -7.10
CA ILE A 16 -12.82 -2.15 -6.25
C ILE A 16 -13.39 -1.78 -4.88
N GLY A 17 -14.38 -2.56 -4.42
CA GLY A 17 -14.97 -2.41 -3.10
C GLY A 17 -14.42 -3.43 -2.11
N PRO A 18 -14.61 -3.22 -0.80
CA PRO A 18 -14.37 -4.24 0.21
C PRO A 18 -15.46 -5.33 0.10
N ASP A 19 -15.32 -6.23 -0.86
CA ASP A 19 -16.18 -7.39 -1.06
C ASP A 19 -15.35 -8.68 -1.24
N ASP A 20 -16.02 -9.81 -1.50
CA ASP A 20 -15.37 -11.12 -1.64
C ASP A 20 -14.34 -11.20 -2.78
N THR A 21 -14.28 -10.19 -3.65
CA THR A 21 -13.33 -10.13 -4.78
C THR A 21 -11.95 -9.63 -4.38
N CYS A 22 -11.77 -9.10 -3.16
CA CYS A 22 -10.52 -8.53 -2.69
C CYS A 22 -10.01 -9.23 -1.43
N ASP A 23 -8.69 -9.24 -1.26
CA ASP A 23 -8.06 -9.43 0.05
C ASP A 23 -7.87 -8.08 0.71
N MET A 24 -8.15 -8.04 2.01
CA MET A 24 -8.15 -6.81 2.81
C MET A 24 -6.95 -6.79 3.76
N PHE A 25 -6.22 -5.70 3.75
CA PHE A 25 -5.08 -5.44 4.62
C PHE A 25 -5.36 -4.18 5.44
N PRO A 26 -6.00 -4.32 6.62
CA PRO A 26 -6.44 -3.18 7.41
C PRO A 26 -5.25 -2.43 8.02
N LEU A 27 -5.38 -1.11 8.09
CA LEU A 27 -4.49 -0.19 8.77
C LEU A 27 -5.27 0.60 9.81
N SER A 28 -4.70 0.73 11.01
CA SER A 28 -5.22 1.68 12.00
C SER A 28 -4.99 3.12 11.53
N GLN A 29 -5.72 4.08 12.12
CA GLN A 29 -5.49 5.51 11.83
C GLN A 29 -4.04 5.91 12.13
N GLU A 30 -3.51 5.47 13.27
CA GLU A 30 -2.14 5.76 13.69
C GLU A 30 -1.09 5.19 12.71
N GLU A 31 -1.31 3.97 12.22
CA GLU A 31 -0.46 3.35 11.20
C GLU A 31 -0.50 4.13 9.89
N PHE A 32 -1.70 4.51 9.43
CA PHE A 32 -1.88 5.32 8.23
C PHE A 32 -1.16 6.67 8.36
N ASP A 33 -1.39 7.40 9.44
CA ASP A 33 -0.77 8.71 9.68
C ASP A 33 0.76 8.61 9.71
N CYS A 34 1.31 7.55 10.31
CA CYS A 34 2.76 7.28 10.31
C CYS A 34 3.31 6.94 8.91
N LEU A 35 2.55 6.19 8.10
CA LEU A 35 2.95 5.82 6.74
C LEU A 35 2.89 7.02 5.79
N GLN A 36 1.91 7.90 5.98
CA GLN A 36 1.68 9.07 5.13
C GLN A 36 2.91 9.98 5.07
N SER A 37 3.52 10.25 6.22
CA SER A 37 4.67 11.17 6.34
C SER A 37 6.00 10.61 5.81
N HIS A 38 6.07 9.32 5.48
CA HIS A 38 7.34 8.68 5.12
C HIS A 38 7.27 7.82 3.85
N LEU A 39 6.35 6.83 3.82
CA LEU A 39 6.26 5.90 2.71
C LEU A 39 5.47 6.50 1.55
N PHE A 40 4.30 7.07 1.83
CA PHE A 40 3.43 7.61 0.77
C PHE A 40 4.05 8.84 0.11
N GLU A 41 4.75 9.72 0.84
CA GLU A 41 5.55 10.78 0.21
C GLU A 41 6.61 10.25 -0.77
N LYS A 42 7.27 9.12 -0.44
CA LYS A 42 8.26 8.50 -1.33
C LYS A 42 7.60 7.91 -2.58
N TYR A 43 6.46 7.25 -2.41
CA TYR A 43 5.67 6.76 -3.53
C TYR A 43 5.20 7.90 -4.43
N ASN A 44 4.70 8.98 -3.84
CA ASN A 44 4.23 10.14 -4.59
C ASN A 44 5.34 10.78 -5.43
N ARG A 45 6.56 10.84 -4.90
CA ARG A 45 7.73 11.33 -5.65
C ARG A 45 8.20 10.36 -6.73
N GLN A 46 8.14 9.06 -6.49
CA GLN A 46 8.73 8.04 -7.38
C GLN A 46 7.80 7.65 -8.53
N PHE A 47 6.50 7.60 -8.28
CA PHE A 47 5.52 7.08 -9.22
C PHE A 47 4.62 8.17 -9.82
N GLU A 48 4.76 9.42 -9.35
CA GLU A 48 3.82 10.51 -9.65
C GLU A 48 2.36 10.16 -9.28
N ILE A 49 2.16 9.12 -8.45
CA ILE A 49 0.86 8.75 -7.88
C ILE A 49 0.59 9.71 -6.74
N LEU A 50 -0.48 10.47 -6.77
CA LEU A 50 -0.88 11.27 -5.61
C LEU A 50 -1.65 10.38 -4.64
N ILE A 51 -0.95 9.63 -3.78
CA ILE A 51 -1.56 9.05 -2.58
C ILE A 51 -1.80 10.21 -1.61
N ALA A 52 -2.87 10.95 -1.88
CA ALA A 52 -3.43 12.04 -1.11
C ALA A 52 -4.90 11.67 -0.87
N PRO A 53 -5.56 12.17 0.19
CA PRO A 53 -6.91 11.76 0.55
C PRO A 53 -8.03 12.01 -0.49
N TYR A 54 -7.71 12.40 -1.73
CA TYR A 54 -8.64 12.77 -2.80
C TYR A 54 -8.14 12.50 -4.24
N GLU A 55 -6.99 11.85 -4.46
CA GLU A 55 -6.46 11.49 -5.79
C GLU A 55 -5.95 10.05 -5.80
N GLU A 56 -5.81 9.45 -6.99
CA GLU A 56 -5.63 8.00 -7.22
C GLU A 56 -4.80 7.29 -6.13
N GLU A 57 -5.49 6.57 -5.24
CA GLU A 57 -4.86 5.84 -4.14
C GLU A 57 -4.42 4.43 -4.55
N ARG A 58 -4.02 4.29 -5.82
CA ARG A 58 -3.78 3.01 -6.48
C ARG A 58 -2.36 2.90 -6.98
N ILE A 59 -1.71 1.78 -6.67
CA ILE A 59 -0.42 1.37 -7.25
C ILE A 59 -0.71 0.35 -8.33
N ASN A 60 -0.51 0.72 -9.59
CA ASN A 60 -0.82 -0.15 -10.73
C ASN A 60 0.07 -1.39 -10.75
N SER A 61 -0.40 -2.47 -11.37
CA SER A 61 0.32 -3.75 -11.45
C SER A 61 1.78 -3.60 -11.94
N ARG A 62 1.99 -2.71 -12.92
CA ARG A 62 3.31 -2.36 -13.48
C ARG A 62 4.27 -1.71 -12.47
N GLU A 63 3.73 -1.04 -11.46
CA GLU A 63 4.47 -0.32 -10.42
C GLU A 63 4.62 -1.13 -9.12
N VAL A 64 3.77 -2.13 -8.89
CA VAL A 64 3.75 -2.95 -7.66
C VAL A 64 5.12 -3.53 -7.32
N HIS A 65 5.86 -4.07 -8.30
CA HIS A 65 7.19 -4.61 -8.05
C HIS A 65 8.13 -3.55 -7.45
N MET A 66 8.16 -2.36 -8.05
CA MET A 66 9.01 -1.27 -7.59
C MET A 66 8.53 -0.73 -6.24
N ALA A 67 7.23 -0.61 -6.02
CA ALA A 67 6.65 -0.19 -4.74
C ALA A 67 7.03 -1.16 -3.62
N LEU A 68 6.99 -2.46 -3.89
CA LEU A 68 7.37 -3.50 -2.95
C LEU A 68 8.86 -3.40 -2.57
N GLN A 69 9.75 -3.15 -3.54
CA GLN A 69 11.18 -2.98 -3.25
C GLN A 69 11.41 -1.80 -2.31
N ILE A 70 10.75 -0.66 -2.56
CA ILE A 70 10.85 0.52 -1.69
C ILE A 70 10.33 0.20 -0.28
N ALA A 71 9.16 -0.43 -0.15
CA ALA A 71 8.61 -0.79 1.17
C ALA A 71 9.54 -1.74 1.95
N LYS A 72 10.14 -2.73 1.29
CA LYS A 72 11.11 -3.64 1.91
C LYS A 72 12.38 -2.91 2.37
N GLN A 73 12.88 -1.98 1.56
CA GLN A 73 14.03 -1.15 1.93
C GLN A 73 13.71 -0.26 3.14
N GLU A 74 12.53 0.35 3.17
CA GLU A 74 12.08 1.16 4.31
C GLU A 74 11.91 0.31 5.56
N LEU A 75 11.38 -0.91 5.44
CA LEU A 75 11.21 -1.82 6.57
C LEU A 75 12.56 -2.23 7.16
N THR A 76 13.57 -2.42 6.31
CA THR A 76 14.93 -2.73 6.73
C THR A 76 15.55 -1.55 7.52
N LYS A 77 15.25 -0.31 7.12
CA LYS A 77 15.74 0.91 7.79
C LYS A 77 14.97 1.25 9.08
N ALA A 78 13.71 0.85 9.18
CA ALA A 78 12.83 1.18 10.31
C ALA A 78 13.30 0.58 11.66
N ASN A 79 14.12 -0.48 11.63
CA ASN A 79 14.49 -1.32 12.78
C ASN A 79 15.27 -0.65 13.93
N VAL A 80 15.51 0.67 13.92
CA VAL A 80 16.33 1.33 14.96
C VAL A 80 15.74 2.64 15.50
N ALA A 81 14.78 3.29 14.82
CA ALA A 81 14.35 4.65 15.20
C ALA A 81 12.88 5.01 14.95
N MET A 82 12.04 4.07 14.50
CA MET A 82 10.64 4.34 14.14
C MET A 82 9.66 3.72 15.13
N SER A 83 8.44 4.25 15.18
CA SER A 83 7.37 3.75 16.05
C SER A 83 6.94 2.33 15.69
N GLU A 84 6.41 1.59 16.66
CA GLU A 84 5.82 0.26 16.43
C GLU A 84 4.69 0.32 15.39
N ALA A 85 3.86 1.38 15.43
CA ALA A 85 2.82 1.63 14.44
C ALA A 85 3.38 1.76 13.02
N TYR A 86 4.50 2.49 12.84
CA TYR A 86 5.13 2.59 11.52
C TYR A 86 5.63 1.22 11.02
N VAL A 87 6.30 0.45 11.87
CA VAL A 87 6.83 -0.87 11.50
C VAL A 87 5.69 -1.83 11.16
N HIS A 88 4.62 -1.83 11.97
CA HIS A 88 3.46 -2.69 11.74
C HIS A 88 2.72 -2.31 10.46
N GLY A 89 2.38 -1.03 10.29
CA GLY A 89 1.75 -0.51 9.08
C GLY A 89 2.58 -0.80 7.82
N LEU A 90 3.89 -0.61 7.88
CA LEU A 90 4.79 -0.90 6.75
C LEU A 90 4.85 -2.40 6.43
N SER A 91 4.82 -3.26 7.45
CA SER A 91 4.68 -4.71 7.25
C SER A 91 3.37 -5.07 6.55
N THR A 92 2.27 -4.41 6.90
CA THR A 92 0.96 -4.58 6.25
C THR A 92 1.02 -4.17 4.78
N VAL A 93 1.63 -3.02 4.46
CA VAL A 93 1.86 -2.58 3.07
C VAL A 93 2.71 -3.59 2.29
N VAL A 94 3.79 -4.10 2.88
CA VAL A 94 4.64 -5.13 2.25
C VAL A 94 3.83 -6.39 1.93
N LYS A 95 2.99 -6.87 2.86
CA LYS A 95 2.14 -8.05 2.61
C LYS A 95 1.12 -7.81 1.49
N ALA A 96 0.49 -6.64 1.46
CA ALA A 96 -0.45 -6.27 0.40
C ALA A 96 0.25 -6.26 -0.97
N LEU A 97 1.40 -5.59 -1.07
CA LEU A 97 2.17 -5.51 -2.31
C LEU A 97 2.75 -6.85 -2.76
N GLN A 98 3.17 -7.72 -1.83
CA GLN A 98 3.57 -9.10 -2.16
C GLN A 98 2.41 -9.90 -2.74
N THR A 99 1.22 -9.73 -2.16
CA THR A 99 0.00 -10.39 -2.65
C THR A 99 -0.32 -9.89 -4.07
N ALA A 100 -0.27 -8.57 -4.28
CA ALA A 100 -0.50 -7.95 -5.58
C ALA A 100 0.53 -8.40 -6.63
N GLU A 101 1.82 -8.45 -6.25
CA GLU A 101 2.92 -8.91 -7.12
C GLU A 101 2.72 -10.35 -7.54
N SER A 102 2.40 -11.24 -6.60
CA SER A 102 2.19 -12.67 -6.88
C SER A 102 1.02 -12.95 -7.83
N ARG A 103 0.07 -12.01 -7.90
CA ARG A 103 -1.13 -12.09 -8.74
C ARG A 103 -1.05 -11.24 -10.00
N HIS A 104 0.05 -10.52 -10.20
CA HIS A 104 0.19 -9.54 -11.29
C HIS A 104 -1.00 -8.56 -11.34
N THR A 105 -1.40 -8.06 -10.17
CA THR A 105 -2.52 -7.12 -10.02
C THR A 105 -2.06 -5.85 -9.31
N PHE A 106 -2.98 -4.92 -9.05
CA PHE A 106 -2.73 -3.65 -8.38
C PHE A 106 -3.06 -3.72 -6.88
N ALA A 107 -2.71 -2.66 -6.15
CA ALA A 107 -3.14 -2.45 -4.77
C ALA A 107 -3.77 -1.06 -4.65
N GLU A 108 -4.88 -0.96 -3.93
CA GLU A 108 -5.63 0.29 -3.73
C GLU A 108 -5.85 0.55 -2.25
N LEU A 109 -5.65 1.77 -1.79
CA LEU A 109 -6.04 2.19 -0.46
C LEU A 109 -7.53 2.62 -0.49
N ALA A 110 -8.29 2.21 0.51
CA ALA A 110 -9.72 2.52 0.67
C ALA A 110 -10.05 2.97 2.11
N PHE A 111 -11.15 3.71 2.27
CA PHE A 111 -11.59 4.39 3.52
C PHE A 111 -12.71 3.68 4.28
#